data_AF-A0AA37UN28-F1
#
_entry.id   AF-A0AA37UN28-F1
#
_cell.length_a   1.000
_cell.length_b   1.000
_cell.length_c   1.000
_cell.angle_alpha   90.00
_cell.angle_beta   90.00
_cell.angle_gamma   90.00
#
_symmetry.space_group_name_H-M   'P 1'
#
loop_
_entity.id
_entity.type
_entity.pdbx_description
1 polymer ?
#
loop_
_entity_poly.entity_id
_entity_poly.type
_entity_poly.pdbx_seq_one_letter_code
_entity_poly.pdbx_strand_id
1 'polypeptide(L)'
;MPDEFLTPPILGDDAGPWILVHAEMEASDIATGRSTYGLFNTVLVDKADLSRLIEAFNALPHPGRDPIDVPGDYYIFAGEIPWHHRFAAPESGLGVDDIYMEEFGAREGTLQFERLSHSFIWENYHSHENQANGYVPSRLFSDRFDLRSIPAGFDHVEPSGASAARCFSAPIGFKPDDEILYLRDDLVRQYAGDRAIVTLAFGERRTQFTWPERPVGSIKRAYIDHENVWRLVKVH
;
A
#
# COMPACT_ATOMS: atom_id res chain seq x y z
N MET A 1 0.76 10.48 -12.30
CA MET A 1 0.09 10.64 -10.99
C MET A 1 0.50 11.99 -10.43
N PRO A 2 -0.45 12.82 -9.97
CA PRO A 2 -0.12 14.10 -9.35
C PRO A 2 0.66 13.92 -8.05
N ASP A 3 1.63 14.78 -7.76
CA ASP A 3 2.37 14.73 -6.49
C ASP A 3 1.46 14.89 -5.27
N GLU A 4 0.39 15.67 -5.41
CA GLU A 4 -0.64 15.89 -4.38
C GLU A 4 -1.36 14.59 -3.99
N PHE A 5 -1.39 13.58 -4.85
CA PHE A 5 -1.93 12.26 -4.47
C PHE A 5 -0.98 11.50 -3.54
N LEU A 6 0.34 11.64 -3.72
CA LEU A 6 1.31 10.95 -2.88
C LEU A 6 1.60 11.70 -1.58
N THR A 7 1.52 13.03 -1.63
CA THR A 7 1.83 13.90 -0.49
C THR A 7 0.81 15.05 -0.38
N PRO A 8 -0.46 14.78 -0.03
CA PRO A 8 -1.46 15.83 0.10
C PRO A 8 -1.19 16.70 1.33
N PRO A 9 -1.37 18.03 1.23
CA PRO A 9 -1.20 18.93 2.38
C PRO A 9 -2.37 18.85 3.37
N ILE A 10 -3.54 18.36 2.93
CA ILE A 10 -4.77 18.25 3.72
C ILE A 10 -5.53 17.00 3.25
N LEU A 11 -6.12 16.25 4.19
CA LEU A 11 -7.03 15.14 3.91
C LEU A 11 -8.35 15.38 4.65
N GLY A 12 -9.44 15.61 3.90
CA GLY A 12 -10.70 16.05 4.49
C GLY A 12 -10.53 17.37 5.24
N ASP A 13 -10.81 17.35 6.55
CA ASP A 13 -10.63 18.50 7.44
C ASP A 13 -9.29 18.48 8.20
N ASP A 14 -8.46 17.44 7.99
CA ASP A 14 -7.22 17.26 8.72
C ASP A 14 -6.01 17.85 7.98
N ALA A 15 -5.37 18.83 8.61
CA ALA A 15 -4.11 19.40 8.12
C ALA A 15 -2.97 18.37 8.16
N GLY A 16 -2.20 18.33 7.09
CA GLY A 16 -1.01 17.50 6.93
C GLY A 16 0.31 18.25 7.17
N PRO A 17 1.39 17.89 6.47
CA PRO A 17 1.42 17.03 5.28
C PRO A 17 1.15 15.55 5.59
N TRP A 18 0.63 14.84 4.59
CA TRP A 18 0.36 13.41 4.63
C TRP A 18 1.23 12.68 3.61
N ILE A 19 1.49 11.39 3.84
CA ILE A 19 2.17 10.50 2.89
C ILE A 19 1.22 9.36 2.57
N LEU A 20 1.00 9.09 1.28
CA LEU A 20 0.34 7.87 0.84
C LEU A 20 1.21 6.68 1.23
N VAL A 21 0.70 5.78 2.05
CA VAL A 21 1.45 4.60 2.49
C VAL A 21 1.08 3.36 1.72
N HIS A 22 -0.20 3.14 1.44
CA HIS A 22 -0.59 2.00 0.63
C HIS A 22 -1.89 2.29 -0.12
N ALA A 23 -1.96 1.80 -1.36
CA ALA A 23 -3.19 1.80 -2.13
C ALA A 23 -3.13 0.77 -3.24
N GLU A 24 -4.29 0.16 -3.50
CA GLU A 24 -4.60 -0.47 -4.77
C GLU A 24 -5.73 0.34 -5.40
N MET A 25 -5.55 0.78 -6.65
CA MET A 25 -6.57 1.55 -7.35
C MET A 25 -6.75 1.04 -8.76
N GLU A 26 -7.97 0.76 -9.16
CA GLU A 26 -8.34 0.42 -10.52
C GLU A 26 -9.39 1.40 -11.05
N ALA A 27 -9.18 1.91 -12.27
CA ALA A 27 -10.16 2.70 -13.01
C ALA A 27 -10.52 1.97 -14.30
N SER A 28 -11.80 1.85 -14.59
CA SER A 28 -12.31 1.17 -15.78
C SER A 28 -13.30 2.05 -16.54
N ASP A 29 -13.11 2.15 -17.85
CA ASP A 29 -14.06 2.73 -18.78
C ASP A 29 -14.74 1.61 -19.57
N ILE A 30 -15.98 1.33 -19.18
CA ILE A 30 -16.82 0.28 -19.79
C ILE A 30 -17.11 0.59 -21.25
N ALA A 31 -17.24 1.87 -21.64
CA ALA A 31 -17.60 2.23 -23.00
C ALA A 31 -16.45 1.98 -23.99
N THR A 32 -15.21 2.16 -23.56
CA THR A 32 -14.03 1.91 -24.40
C THR A 32 -13.38 0.55 -24.15
N GLY A 33 -13.82 -0.18 -23.12
CA GLY A 33 -13.20 -1.43 -22.68
C GLY A 33 -11.77 -1.24 -22.17
N ARG A 34 -11.40 -0.03 -21.72
CA ARG A 34 -10.06 0.27 -21.22
C ARG A 34 -10.09 0.30 -19.70
N SER A 35 -9.06 -0.24 -19.08
CA SER A 35 -8.85 -0.06 -17.66
C SER A 35 -7.40 0.29 -17.36
N THR A 36 -7.16 0.86 -16.19
CA THR A 36 -5.81 0.99 -15.66
C THR A 36 -5.88 0.67 -14.18
N TYR A 37 -4.84 0.03 -13.67
CA TYR A 37 -4.68 -0.10 -12.23
C TYR A 37 -3.32 0.43 -11.81
N GLY A 38 -3.18 0.69 -10.52
CA GLY A 38 -1.97 1.09 -9.83
C GLY A 38 -1.92 0.51 -8.44
N LEU A 39 -0.74 0.04 -8.07
CA LEU A 39 -0.42 -0.45 -6.75
C LEU A 39 0.68 0.45 -6.19
N PHE A 40 0.54 0.85 -4.93
CA PHE A 40 1.40 1.82 -4.25
C PHE A 40 1.79 1.28 -2.89
N ASN A 41 3.08 1.36 -2.56
CA ASN A 41 3.58 0.99 -1.24
C ASN A 41 4.71 1.93 -0.84
N THR A 42 4.57 2.59 0.31
CA THR A 42 5.64 3.39 0.91
C THR A 42 6.35 2.60 1.97
N VAL A 43 7.64 2.46 1.77
CA VAL A 43 8.53 1.62 2.56
C VAL A 43 9.65 2.43 3.17
N LEU A 44 10.24 1.90 4.24
CA LEU A 44 11.47 2.41 4.82
C LEU A 44 12.64 1.54 4.40
N VAL A 45 13.70 2.16 3.91
CA VAL A 45 14.94 1.45 3.50
C VAL A 45 16.14 2.15 4.10
N ASP A 46 17.18 1.41 4.42
CA ASP A 46 18.45 2.03 4.81
C ASP A 46 18.97 2.95 3.69
N LYS A 47 19.44 4.15 4.07
CA LYS A 47 19.93 5.14 3.09
C LYS A 47 21.05 4.60 2.20
N ALA A 48 21.87 3.68 2.73
CA ALA A 48 22.93 3.02 1.97
C ALA A 48 22.39 2.13 0.83
N ASP A 49 21.18 1.62 0.99
CA ASP A 49 20.52 0.70 0.05
C ASP A 49 19.50 1.36 -0.86
N LEU A 50 19.18 2.64 -0.62
CA LEU A 50 18.22 3.41 -1.41
C LEU A 50 18.48 3.33 -2.91
N SER A 51 19.70 3.62 -3.36
CA SER A 51 20.05 3.59 -4.79
C SER A 51 19.88 2.19 -5.38
N ARG A 52 20.28 1.16 -4.64
CA ARG A 52 20.15 -0.25 -5.06
C ARG A 52 18.68 -0.67 -5.17
N LEU A 53 17.83 -0.22 -4.25
CA LEU A 53 16.39 -0.49 -4.29
C LEU A 53 15.75 0.15 -5.54
N ILE A 54 16.05 1.42 -5.79
CA ILE A 54 15.52 2.15 -6.95
C ILE A 54 15.97 1.48 -8.26
N GLU A 55 17.24 1.11 -8.37
CA GLU A 55 17.78 0.44 -9.55
C GLU A 55 17.14 -0.93 -9.75
N ALA A 56 17.05 -1.75 -8.70
CA ALA A 56 16.50 -3.09 -8.77
C ALA A 56 14.99 -3.05 -9.13
N PHE A 57 14.21 -2.16 -8.53
CA PHE A 57 12.79 -1.99 -8.87
C PHE A 57 12.60 -1.54 -10.33
N ASN A 58 13.41 -0.59 -10.80
CA ASN A 58 13.31 -0.11 -12.18
C ASN A 58 13.81 -1.12 -13.22
N ALA A 59 14.67 -2.05 -12.84
CA ALA A 59 15.19 -3.10 -13.71
C ALA A 59 14.16 -4.23 -13.95
N LEU A 60 13.10 -4.34 -13.13
CA LEU A 60 12.06 -5.34 -13.32
C LEU A 60 11.29 -5.08 -14.63
N PRO A 61 11.19 -6.08 -15.53
CA PRO A 61 10.30 -5.98 -16.69
C PRO A 61 8.85 -5.76 -16.26
N HIS A 62 8.43 -6.51 -15.24
CA HIS A 62 7.15 -6.40 -14.57
C HIS A 62 7.37 -6.50 -13.05
N PRO A 63 7.05 -5.47 -12.25
CA PRO A 63 7.37 -5.46 -10.83
C PRO A 63 6.72 -6.57 -9.99
N GLY A 64 5.54 -7.03 -10.39
CA GLY A 64 4.82 -8.07 -9.63
C GLY A 64 4.30 -7.54 -8.29
N ARG A 65 3.80 -8.44 -7.44
CA ARG A 65 3.14 -8.06 -6.19
C ARG A 65 4.09 -7.93 -5.00
N ASP A 66 5.18 -8.68 -4.97
CA ASP A 66 6.15 -8.71 -3.87
C ASP A 66 6.60 -7.31 -3.35
N PRO A 67 6.95 -6.30 -4.18
CA PRO A 67 7.35 -4.99 -3.66
C PRO A 67 6.19 -4.15 -3.10
N ILE A 68 4.94 -4.57 -3.32
CA ILE A 68 3.73 -3.83 -2.96
C ILE A 68 2.93 -4.52 -1.86
N ASP A 69 2.84 -5.86 -1.88
CA ASP A 69 1.99 -6.62 -0.97
C ASP A 69 2.37 -6.36 0.50
N VAL A 70 1.33 -6.26 1.32
CA VAL A 70 1.43 -5.95 2.73
C VAL A 70 0.96 -7.13 3.56
N PRO A 71 1.49 -7.31 4.78
CA PRO A 71 0.98 -8.33 5.69
C PRO A 71 -0.49 -8.08 5.97
N GLY A 72 -1.24 -9.14 6.25
CA GLY A 72 -2.65 -9.04 6.60
C GLY A 72 -3.05 -10.09 7.62
N ASP A 73 -3.99 -9.73 8.49
CA ASP A 73 -4.60 -10.67 9.43
C ASP A 73 -6.05 -10.93 9.09
N TYR A 74 -6.47 -12.16 9.35
CA TYR A 74 -7.85 -12.60 9.27
C TYR A 74 -8.43 -12.76 10.68
N TYR A 75 -9.75 -12.59 10.78
CA TYR A 75 -10.54 -12.89 11.99
C TYR A 75 -10.21 -12.04 13.23
N ILE A 76 -9.74 -10.81 13.04
CA ILE A 76 -9.63 -9.79 14.09
C ILE A 76 -10.78 -8.80 13.90
N PHE A 77 -11.36 -8.29 14.98
CA PHE A 77 -12.37 -7.23 14.86
C PHE A 77 -11.68 -5.88 14.59
N ALA A 78 -12.18 -5.06 13.67
CA ALA A 78 -11.51 -3.81 13.29
C ALA A 78 -11.23 -2.88 14.50
N GLY A 79 -12.15 -2.79 15.46
CA GLY A 79 -11.96 -1.98 16.68
C GLY A 79 -10.92 -2.50 17.67
N GLU A 80 -10.42 -3.72 17.47
CA GLU A 80 -9.35 -4.33 18.27
C GLU A 80 -7.96 -3.99 17.71
N ILE A 81 -7.88 -3.44 16.50
CA ILE A 81 -6.64 -2.95 15.92
C ILE A 81 -6.36 -1.53 16.48
N PRO A 82 -5.10 -1.18 16.78
CA PRO A 82 -3.88 -1.98 16.67
C PRO A 82 -3.47 -2.71 17.97
N TRP A 83 -4.27 -2.63 19.04
CA TRP A 83 -3.83 -2.97 20.41
C TRP A 83 -4.04 -4.44 20.80
N HIS A 84 -4.83 -5.20 20.04
CA HIS A 84 -5.14 -6.57 20.40
C HIS A 84 -3.94 -7.50 20.20
N HIS A 85 -3.69 -8.36 21.18
CA HIS A 85 -2.50 -9.23 21.22
C HIS A 85 -2.33 -10.17 20.01
N ARG A 86 -3.42 -10.45 19.27
CA ARG A 86 -3.38 -11.27 18.04
C ARG A 86 -3.11 -10.47 16.76
N PHE A 87 -3.21 -9.15 16.80
CA PHE A 87 -2.91 -8.31 15.64
C PHE A 87 -1.42 -8.35 15.35
N ALA A 88 -1.05 -8.68 14.11
CA ALA A 88 0.31 -8.92 13.66
C ALA A 88 1.10 -9.78 14.67
N ALA A 89 0.50 -10.90 15.07
CA ALA A 89 1.14 -11.84 15.98
C ALA A 89 2.13 -12.72 15.18
N PRO A 90 3.44 -12.67 15.48
CA PRO A 90 4.42 -13.42 14.71
C PRO A 90 4.30 -14.92 14.97
N GLU A 91 4.71 -15.72 14.00
CA GLU A 91 4.88 -17.15 14.18
C GLU A 91 5.97 -17.46 15.23
N SER A 92 5.95 -18.68 15.76
CA SER A 92 6.92 -19.09 16.78
C SER A 92 8.35 -19.01 16.25
N GLY A 93 9.19 -18.22 16.93
CA GLY A 93 10.59 -18.02 16.55
C GLY A 93 10.85 -16.76 15.73
N LEU A 94 9.80 -16.00 15.36
CA LEU A 94 9.90 -14.71 14.70
C LEU A 94 9.50 -13.57 15.66
N GLY A 95 10.01 -12.37 15.37
CA GLY A 95 9.60 -11.11 15.97
C GLY A 95 8.52 -10.40 15.15
N VAL A 96 7.90 -9.39 15.74
CA VAL A 96 6.92 -8.53 15.02
C VAL A 96 7.59 -7.80 13.86
N ASP A 97 8.88 -7.46 14.01
CA ASP A 97 9.68 -6.82 12.95
C ASP A 97 9.70 -7.67 11.66
N ASP A 98 9.85 -8.99 11.80
CA ASP A 98 9.93 -9.93 10.66
C ASP A 98 8.64 -9.95 9.82
N ILE A 99 7.49 -9.54 10.38
CA ILE A 99 6.22 -9.47 9.65
C ILE A 99 6.28 -8.36 8.60
N TYR A 100 6.86 -7.21 8.96
CA TYR A 100 6.85 -6.02 8.11
C TYR A 100 8.08 -5.89 7.23
N MET A 101 9.15 -6.60 7.55
CA MET A 101 10.34 -6.68 6.71
C MET A 101 10.08 -7.53 5.47
N GLU A 102 10.49 -7.03 4.32
CA GLU A 102 10.44 -7.76 3.05
C GLU A 102 11.84 -7.87 2.47
N GLU A 103 12.15 -9.06 1.92
CA GLU A 103 13.40 -9.30 1.21
C GLU A 103 13.20 -9.10 -0.29
N PHE A 104 14.03 -8.28 -0.90
CA PHE A 104 13.92 -7.93 -2.29
C PHE A 104 15.21 -8.25 -3.04
N GLY A 105 15.09 -9.08 -4.07
CA GLY A 105 16.23 -9.49 -4.89
C GLY A 105 16.80 -8.32 -5.70
N ALA A 106 18.09 -8.05 -5.51
CA ALA A 106 18.84 -7.10 -6.32
C ALA A 106 19.98 -7.80 -7.06
N ARG A 107 20.56 -7.09 -8.03
CA ARG A 107 21.70 -7.61 -8.82
C ARG A 107 22.88 -8.01 -7.93
N GLU A 108 23.07 -7.32 -6.82
CA GLU A 108 24.15 -7.51 -5.86
C GLU A 108 23.61 -8.00 -4.51
N GLY A 109 22.88 -9.12 -4.52
CA GLY A 109 22.37 -9.76 -3.30
C GLY A 109 20.95 -9.34 -2.93
N THR A 110 20.60 -9.48 -1.66
CA THR A 110 19.27 -9.18 -1.13
C THR A 110 19.25 -7.79 -0.48
N LEU A 111 18.17 -7.05 -0.72
CA LEU A 111 17.83 -5.81 -0.04
C LEU A 111 16.71 -6.08 0.96
N GLN A 112 16.64 -5.26 2.00
CA GLN A 112 15.53 -5.31 2.95
C GLN A 112 14.88 -3.94 3.06
N PHE A 113 13.56 -3.92 3.15
CA PHE A 113 12.79 -2.72 3.46
C PHE A 113 11.64 -3.07 4.40
N GLU A 114 11.22 -2.08 5.18
CA GLU A 114 10.09 -2.19 6.10
C GLU A 114 8.82 -1.62 5.47
N ARG A 115 7.71 -2.35 5.59
CA ARG A 115 6.37 -1.91 5.19
C ARG A 115 5.67 -1.20 6.34
N LEU A 116 5.03 -0.07 6.03
CA LEU A 116 4.37 0.79 7.03
C LEU A 116 2.87 0.51 7.20
N SER A 117 2.34 -0.48 6.50
CA SER A 117 0.91 -0.79 6.44
C SER A 117 0.63 -2.26 6.72
N HIS A 118 -0.60 -2.52 7.17
CA HIS A 118 -1.16 -3.83 7.38
C HIS A 118 -2.56 -3.89 6.76
N SER A 119 -2.89 -4.99 6.12
CA SER A 119 -4.21 -5.21 5.54
C SER A 119 -5.16 -5.80 6.59
N PHE A 120 -6.31 -5.17 6.75
CA PHE A 120 -7.46 -5.76 7.42
C PHE A 120 -8.28 -6.53 6.40
N ILE A 121 -8.32 -7.85 6.55
CA ILE A 121 -9.02 -8.73 5.63
C ILE A 121 -10.10 -9.50 6.39
N TRP A 122 -11.36 -9.19 6.07
CA TRP A 122 -12.49 -9.99 6.55
C TRP A 122 -13.00 -10.89 5.43
N GLU A 123 -13.11 -12.20 5.68
CA GLU A 123 -13.56 -13.13 4.64
C GLU A 123 -15.03 -12.90 4.27
N ASN A 124 -15.25 -12.38 3.07
CA ASN A 124 -16.56 -12.14 2.46
C ASN A 124 -17.42 -13.42 2.28
N TYR A 125 -16.84 -14.62 2.39
CA TYR A 125 -17.55 -15.88 2.13
C TYR A 125 -18.41 -16.40 3.29
N HIS A 126 -18.19 -15.91 4.52
CA HIS A 126 -18.82 -16.49 5.71
C HIS A 126 -19.77 -15.56 6.47
N SER A 127 -19.94 -14.30 6.03
CA SER A 127 -20.92 -13.40 6.64
C SER A 127 -21.38 -12.32 5.67
N HIS A 128 -22.70 -12.20 5.50
CA HIS A 128 -23.32 -11.08 4.78
C HIS A 128 -23.28 -9.75 5.56
N GLU A 129 -22.90 -9.80 6.84
CA GLU A 129 -23.06 -8.69 7.80
C GLU A 129 -21.82 -7.78 7.91
N ASN A 130 -20.64 -8.23 7.44
CA ASN A 130 -19.42 -7.44 7.50
C ASN A 130 -18.58 -7.65 6.23
N GLN A 131 -18.62 -6.69 5.29
CA GLN A 131 -17.85 -6.69 4.04
C GLN A 131 -16.71 -5.67 4.08
N ALA A 132 -16.26 -5.26 5.27
CA ALA A 132 -15.23 -4.25 5.41
C ALA A 132 -13.85 -4.83 5.09
N ASN A 133 -13.14 -4.18 4.17
CA ASN A 133 -11.69 -4.31 3.99
C ASN A 133 -11.08 -2.93 4.27
N GLY A 134 -9.79 -2.92 4.60
CA GLY A 134 -9.11 -1.66 4.89
C GLY A 134 -7.62 -1.85 5.05
N TYR A 135 -6.92 -0.73 5.09
CA TYR A 135 -5.51 -0.68 5.45
C TYR A 135 -5.38 0.12 6.74
N VAL A 136 -4.50 -0.37 7.61
CA VAL A 136 -4.15 0.28 8.88
C VAL A 136 -2.63 0.46 8.94
N PRO A 137 -2.11 1.36 9.78
CA PRO A 137 -0.67 1.44 10.01
C PRO A 137 -0.11 0.11 10.52
N SER A 138 1.16 -0.17 10.25
CA SER A 138 1.85 -1.34 10.83
C SER A 138 1.76 -1.33 12.36
N ARG A 139 1.81 -2.51 12.97
CA ARG A 139 1.82 -2.64 14.43
C ARG A 139 2.99 -1.88 15.05
N LEU A 140 4.17 -1.95 14.45
CA LEU A 140 5.36 -1.26 14.94
C LEU A 140 5.18 0.27 14.94
N PHE A 141 4.61 0.81 13.87
CA PHE A 141 4.29 2.24 13.77
C PHE A 141 3.22 2.63 14.80
N SER A 142 2.18 1.81 14.93
CA SER A 142 1.10 2.04 15.89
C SER A 142 1.59 2.03 17.34
N ASP A 143 2.39 1.05 17.71
CA ASP A 143 2.97 0.90 19.05
C ASP A 143 3.93 2.04 19.38
N ARG A 144 4.70 2.53 18.39
CA ARG A 144 5.64 3.65 18.60
C ARG A 144 4.96 4.92 19.10
N PHE A 145 3.74 5.18 18.64
CA PHE A 145 3.00 6.43 18.88
C PHE A 145 1.76 6.25 19.77
N ASP A 146 1.53 5.05 20.33
CA ASP A 146 0.32 4.69 21.09
C ASP A 146 -0.96 5.03 20.30
N LEU A 147 -0.99 4.63 19.02
CA LEU A 147 -2.11 4.94 18.14
C LEU A 147 -3.39 4.19 18.57
N ARG A 148 -4.52 4.87 18.44
CA ARG A 148 -5.84 4.37 18.82
C ARG A 148 -6.78 4.43 17.62
N SER A 149 -7.53 3.37 17.39
CA SER A 149 -8.57 3.36 16.36
C SER A 149 -9.74 4.27 16.75
N ILE A 150 -10.30 4.93 15.73
CA ILE A 150 -11.57 5.63 15.84
C ILE A 150 -12.70 4.61 15.63
N PRO A 151 -13.79 4.66 16.41
CA PRO A 151 -14.94 3.77 16.19
C PRO A 151 -15.50 3.87 14.76
N ALA A 152 -15.95 2.72 14.24
CA ALA A 152 -16.63 2.61 12.94
C ALA A 152 -15.78 3.01 11.72
N GLY A 153 -14.45 2.88 11.79
CA GLY A 153 -13.55 3.08 10.66
C GLY A 153 -12.16 2.47 10.89
N PHE A 154 -11.24 2.77 9.98
CA PHE A 154 -9.82 2.35 10.04
C PHE A 154 -8.87 3.51 10.36
N ASP A 155 -9.43 4.69 10.65
CA ASP A 155 -8.67 5.88 11.02
C ASP A 155 -8.06 5.73 12.41
N HIS A 156 -6.81 6.15 12.56
CA HIS A 156 -6.10 6.12 13.83
C HIS A 156 -5.68 7.53 14.29
N VAL A 157 -5.70 7.73 15.60
CA VAL A 157 -5.30 8.97 16.26
C VAL A 157 -4.21 8.72 17.28
N GLU A 158 -3.41 9.74 17.55
CA GLU A 158 -2.53 9.79 18.71
C GLU A 158 -3.34 9.84 20.02
N PRO A 159 -2.72 9.61 21.19
CA PRO A 159 -3.36 9.77 22.49
C PRO A 159 -3.94 11.16 22.75
N SER A 160 -3.38 12.18 22.08
CA SER A 160 -3.86 13.56 22.12
C SER A 160 -5.20 13.76 21.38
N GLY A 161 -5.61 12.79 20.57
CA GLY A 161 -6.74 12.89 19.64
C GLY A 161 -6.37 13.44 18.26
N ALA A 162 -5.11 13.80 18.03
CA ALA A 162 -4.66 14.27 16.73
C ALA A 162 -4.60 13.12 15.71
N SER A 163 -5.09 13.39 14.50
CA SER A 163 -5.16 12.42 13.39
C SER A 163 -3.77 11.96 12.99
N ALA A 164 -3.54 10.64 12.99
CA ALA A 164 -2.25 10.03 12.67
C ALA A 164 -2.30 9.21 11.38
N ALA A 165 -3.42 8.54 11.15
CA ALA A 165 -3.68 7.74 9.96
C ALA A 165 -5.10 7.97 9.45
N ARG A 166 -5.25 7.96 8.12
CA ARG A 166 -6.53 8.06 7.43
C ARG A 166 -6.67 6.98 6.39
N CYS A 167 -7.76 6.23 6.44
CA CYS A 167 -8.13 5.24 5.43
C CYS A 167 -9.35 5.74 4.66
N PHE A 168 -9.26 5.77 3.34
CA PHE A 168 -10.35 6.19 2.47
C PHE A 168 -10.68 5.10 1.47
N SER A 169 -11.97 4.87 1.26
CA SER A 169 -12.44 4.19 0.07
C SER A 169 -12.15 5.05 -1.16
N ALA A 170 -11.86 4.38 -2.27
CA ALA A 170 -11.51 5.02 -3.52
C ALA A 170 -12.65 5.94 -4.02
N PRO A 171 -12.32 7.09 -4.62
CA PRO A 171 -13.33 8.03 -5.08
C PRO A 171 -14.10 7.50 -6.29
N ILE A 172 -15.24 8.15 -6.58
CA ILE A 172 -16.07 7.83 -7.76
C ILE A 172 -15.21 7.84 -9.03
N GLY A 173 -15.34 6.77 -9.83
CA GLY A 173 -14.56 6.56 -11.06
C GLY A 173 -13.47 5.50 -10.89
N PHE A 174 -13.17 5.09 -9.66
CA PHE A 174 -12.37 3.92 -9.35
C PHE A 174 -13.26 2.74 -8.94
N LYS A 175 -12.67 1.55 -8.87
CA LYS A 175 -13.34 0.32 -8.46
C LYS A 175 -13.85 0.48 -7.02
N PRO A 176 -15.10 0.08 -6.73
CA PRO A 176 -15.61 0.06 -5.37
C PRO A 176 -14.75 -0.83 -4.48
N ASP A 177 -14.61 -0.46 -3.21
CA ASP A 177 -13.88 -1.20 -2.16
C ASP A 177 -12.34 -1.18 -2.29
N ASP A 178 -11.79 -0.45 -3.27
CA ASP A 178 -10.37 -0.10 -3.28
C ASP A 178 -10.10 0.87 -2.11
N GLU A 179 -9.12 0.57 -1.27
CA GLU A 179 -8.83 1.33 -0.04
C GLU A 179 -7.46 2.02 -0.13
N ILE A 180 -7.35 3.19 0.51
CA ILE A 180 -6.19 4.08 0.42
C ILE A 180 -5.80 4.50 1.84
N LEU A 181 -4.57 4.19 2.23
CA LEU A 181 -4.01 4.58 3.53
C LEU A 181 -3.03 5.74 3.40
N TYR A 182 -3.24 6.76 4.21
CA TYR A 182 -2.30 7.85 4.44
C TYR A 182 -1.85 7.88 5.90
N LEU A 183 -0.56 8.19 6.11
CA LEU A 183 0.00 8.49 7.43
C LEU A 183 0.47 9.95 7.47
N ARG A 184 0.41 10.57 8.66
CA ARG A 184 0.89 11.95 8.84
C ARG A 184 2.42 12.01 8.71
N ASP A 185 2.92 12.93 7.88
CA ASP A 185 4.32 13.00 7.44
C ASP A 185 5.32 13.17 8.60
N ASP A 186 4.99 13.99 9.59
CA ASP A 186 5.83 14.22 10.78
C ASP A 186 6.08 12.92 11.56
N LEU A 187 5.04 12.10 11.74
CA LEU A 187 5.12 10.81 12.41
C LEU A 187 5.93 9.80 11.58
N VAL A 188 5.73 9.78 10.26
CA VAL A 188 6.52 8.91 9.36
C VAL A 188 7.99 9.29 9.40
N ARG A 189 8.34 10.58 9.32
CA ARG A 189 9.72 11.04 9.42
C ARG A 189 10.34 10.74 10.78
N GLN A 190 9.60 10.96 11.86
CA GLN A 190 10.06 10.64 13.21
C GLN A 190 10.31 9.13 13.37
N TYR A 191 9.45 8.29 12.81
CA TYR A 191 9.60 6.84 12.85
C TYR A 191 10.75 6.34 11.97
N ALA A 192 10.89 6.89 10.77
CA ALA A 192 11.95 6.54 9.83
C ALA A 192 13.34 6.83 10.42
N GLY A 193 13.49 7.92 11.17
CA GLY A 193 14.77 8.33 11.72
C GLY A 193 15.76 8.60 10.58
N ASP A 194 16.85 7.82 10.53
CA ASP A 194 17.86 7.95 9.48
C ASP A 194 17.57 7.14 8.22
N ARG A 195 16.49 6.36 8.16
CA ARG A 195 16.10 5.59 6.98
C ARG A 195 15.49 6.48 5.90
N ALA A 196 15.58 6.07 4.65
CA ALA A 196 14.91 6.73 3.53
C ALA A 196 13.45 6.28 3.45
N ILE A 197 12.55 7.23 3.15
CA ILE A 197 11.13 6.98 2.92
C ILE A 197 10.92 6.95 1.41
N VAL A 198 10.41 5.84 0.87
CA VAL A 198 10.31 5.62 -0.57
C VAL A 198 8.94 5.07 -0.92
N THR A 199 8.20 5.74 -1.80
CA THR A 199 7.02 5.14 -2.45
C THR A 199 7.45 4.41 -3.71
N LEU A 200 7.20 3.11 -3.74
CA LEU A 200 7.25 2.28 -4.94
C LEU A 200 5.83 2.16 -5.50
N ALA A 201 5.66 2.41 -6.79
CA ALA A 201 4.39 2.22 -7.43
C ALA A 201 4.54 1.70 -8.86
N PHE A 202 3.60 0.85 -9.26
CA PHE A 202 3.48 0.40 -10.63
C PHE A 202 2.05 0.01 -10.94
N GLY A 203 1.77 -0.18 -12.22
CA GLY A 203 0.53 -0.79 -12.65
C GLY A 203 0.50 -0.95 -14.15
N GLU A 204 -0.67 -1.28 -14.69
CA GLU A 204 -0.81 -1.51 -16.12
C GLU A 204 -1.94 -0.69 -16.72
N ARG A 205 -1.79 -0.40 -18.00
CA ARG A 205 -2.86 0.01 -18.89
C ARG A 205 -3.40 -1.25 -19.55
N ARG A 206 -4.68 -1.53 -19.37
CA ARG A 206 -5.33 -2.75 -19.84
C ARG A 206 -6.43 -2.43 -20.84
N THR A 207 -6.63 -3.36 -21.75
CA THR A 207 -7.81 -3.42 -22.61
C THR A 207 -8.53 -4.73 -22.30
N GLN A 208 -9.83 -4.66 -22.06
CA GLN A 208 -10.68 -5.82 -21.89
C GLN A 208 -10.97 -6.42 -23.27
N PHE A 209 -10.88 -7.75 -23.35
CA PHE A 209 -11.23 -8.52 -24.53
C PHE A 209 -12.37 -9.46 -24.16
N THR A 210 -13.43 -9.48 -24.97
CA THR A 210 -14.53 -10.41 -24.75
C THR A 210 -14.11 -11.78 -25.27
N TRP A 211 -14.14 -12.81 -24.43
CA TRP A 211 -13.84 -14.16 -24.90
C TRP A 211 -14.74 -14.53 -26.10
N PRO A 212 -14.20 -15.15 -27.18
CA PRO A 212 -12.87 -15.73 -27.33
C PRO A 212 -11.81 -14.80 -27.93
N GLU A 213 -12.06 -13.50 -28.02
CA GLU A 213 -11.13 -12.53 -28.58
C GLU A 213 -9.81 -12.53 -27.81
N ARG A 214 -8.71 -12.38 -28.55
CA ARG A 214 -7.36 -12.27 -27.99
C ARG A 214 -6.70 -11.02 -28.53
N PRO A 215 -5.80 -10.40 -27.77
CA PRO A 215 -4.97 -9.32 -28.30
C PRO A 215 -4.21 -9.82 -29.53
N VAL A 216 -4.22 -9.03 -30.60
CA VAL A 216 -3.52 -9.30 -31.87
C VAL A 216 -2.56 -8.17 -32.22
N GLY A 217 -1.59 -8.46 -33.08
CA GLY A 217 -0.69 -7.46 -33.64
C GLY A 217 0.12 -6.70 -32.58
N SER A 218 0.10 -5.38 -32.68
CA SER A 218 0.84 -4.47 -31.80
C SER A 218 0.39 -4.54 -30.34
N ILE A 219 -0.90 -4.77 -30.07
CA ILE A 219 -1.41 -4.85 -28.70
C ILE A 219 -0.83 -6.08 -27.99
N LYS A 220 -0.82 -7.24 -28.64
CA LYS A 220 -0.21 -8.44 -28.07
C LYS A 220 1.26 -8.22 -27.74
N ARG A 221 1.98 -7.54 -28.63
CA ARG A 221 3.40 -7.22 -28.44
C ARG A 221 3.61 -6.29 -27.25
N ALA A 222 2.81 -5.23 -27.13
CA ALA A 222 2.88 -4.31 -25.99
C ALA A 222 2.73 -5.01 -24.63
N TYR A 223 1.89 -6.06 -24.55
CA TYR A 223 1.76 -6.87 -23.32
C TYR A 223 2.95 -7.82 -23.09
N ILE A 224 3.49 -8.43 -24.14
CA ILE A 224 4.66 -9.32 -24.03
C ILE A 224 5.92 -8.53 -23.63
N ASP A 225 6.06 -7.33 -24.20
CA ASP A 225 7.21 -6.46 -24.00
C ASP A 225 7.01 -5.51 -22.80
N HIS A 226 5.91 -5.67 -22.05
CA HIS A 226 5.53 -4.87 -20.87
C HIS A 226 5.45 -3.34 -21.12
N GLU A 227 5.23 -2.91 -22.36
CA GLU A 227 5.02 -1.49 -22.73
C GLU A 227 3.74 -0.91 -22.11
N ASN A 228 2.81 -1.78 -21.71
CA ASN A 228 1.59 -1.41 -21.01
C ASN A 228 1.82 -1.08 -19.52
N VAL A 229 2.96 -1.46 -18.95
CA VAL A 229 3.33 -1.20 -17.55
C VAL A 229 3.75 0.25 -17.38
N TRP A 230 3.33 0.88 -16.29
CA TRP A 230 3.89 2.14 -15.80
C TRP A 230 4.47 1.93 -14.42
N ARG A 231 5.46 2.75 -14.05
CA ARG A 231 6.09 2.71 -12.74
C ARG A 231 6.44 4.12 -12.26
N LEU A 232 6.55 4.26 -10.95
CA LEU A 232 6.88 5.50 -10.27
C LEU A 232 7.68 5.16 -9.01
N VAL A 233 8.72 5.94 -8.76
CA VAL A 233 9.44 5.91 -7.50
C VAL A 233 9.53 7.33 -6.98
N LYS A 234 9.13 7.56 -5.73
CA LYS A 234 9.22 8.85 -5.05
C LYS A 234 10.00 8.70 -3.75
N VAL A 235 11.04 9.52 -3.59
CA VAL A 235 11.77 9.67 -2.33
C VAL A 235 11.24 10.92 -1.63
N HIS A 236 10.95 10.82 -0.33
CA HIS A 236 10.32 11.89 0.48
C HIS A 236 11.26 12.61 1.43
#